data_AF-A0A0P7XQN1-F1
#
_entry.id   AF-A0A0P7XQN1-F1
#
_cell.length_a   1.000
_cell.length_b   1.000
_cell.length_c   1.000
_cell.angle_alpha   90.00
_cell.angle_beta   90.00
_cell.angle_gamma   90.00
#
_symmetry.space_group_name_H-M   'P 1'
#
loop_
_entity.id
_entity.type
_entity.pdbx_description
1 polymer ?
#
loop_
_entity_poly.entity_id
_entity_poly.type
_entity_poly.pdbx_seq_one_letter_code
_entity_poly.pdbx_strand_id
1 'polypeptide(L)' 'MKLFDFIKNFGKDEDGAVTVDWVVLTAALVGLGILVIGAVRTGLTDLSGDIRGELESIEPGDTTTVGD' A
#
# COMPACT_ATOMS: atom_id res chain seq x y z
N MET A 1 -17.78 -32.17 4.17
CA MET A 1 -16.64 -32.60 3.33
C MET A 1 -16.89 -32.35 1.83
N LYS A 2 -17.58 -31.27 1.43
CA LYS A 2 -17.93 -31.02 0.01
C LYS A 2 -17.03 -29.97 -0.67
N LEU A 3 -16.44 -29.06 0.10
CA LEU A 3 -15.61 -27.98 -0.43
C LEU A 3 -14.27 -28.49 -0.99
N PHE A 4 -13.62 -29.40 -0.27
CA PHE A 4 -12.38 -30.03 -0.72
C PHE A 4 -12.59 -30.87 -1.98
N ASP A 5 -13.73 -31.55 -2.13
CA ASP A 5 -14.07 -32.33 -3.33
C ASP A 5 -14.38 -31.44 -4.53
N PHE A 6 -15.00 -30.27 -4.31
CA PHE A 6 -15.27 -29.28 -5.35
C PHE A 6 -13.98 -28.67 -5.93
N ILE A 7 -13.02 -28.31 -5.05
CA ILE A 7 -11.69 -27.81 -5.46
C ILE A 7 -10.89 -28.90 -6.22
N LYS A 8 -11.07 -30.17 -5.85
CA LYS A 8 -10.39 -31.32 -6.46
C LYS A 8 -10.94 -31.69 -7.85
N ASN A 9 -12.21 -31.38 -8.13
CA ASN A 9 -12.79 -31.46 -9.47
C ASN A 9 -12.51 -30.21 -10.32
N PHE A 10 -12.48 -29.01 -9.71
CA PHE A 10 -12.21 -27.75 -10.43
C PHE A 10 -10.84 -27.70 -11.11
N GLY A 11 -9.80 -28.24 -10.46
CA GLY A 11 -8.46 -28.35 -11.06
C GLY A 11 -8.29 -29.54 -12.01
N LYS A 12 -9.33 -30.37 -12.18
CA LYS A 12 -9.32 -31.57 -13.01
C LYS A 12 -9.97 -31.34 -14.38
N ASP A 13 -10.73 -30.26 -14.52
CA ASP A 13 -11.27 -29.73 -15.78
C ASP A 13 -10.33 -28.61 -16.30
N GLU A 14 -9.84 -28.72 -17.54
CA GLU A 14 -8.83 -27.80 -18.11
C GLU A 14 -9.26 -26.32 -18.05
N ASP A 15 -10.54 -26.03 -18.26
CA ASP A 15 -11.09 -24.67 -18.22
C ASP A 15 -11.14 -24.10 -16.79
N GLY A 16 -11.26 -24.95 -15.78
CA GLY A 16 -11.26 -24.58 -14.37
C GLY A 16 -9.87 -24.20 -13.85
N ALA A 17 -8.82 -24.83 -14.38
CA ALA A 17 -7.43 -24.53 -14.00
C ALA A 17 -7.00 -23.12 -14.45
N VAL A 18 -7.38 -22.71 -15.66
CA VAL A 18 -7.07 -21.38 -16.22
C VAL A 18 -7.81 -20.27 -15.46
N THR A 19 -9.05 -20.54 -15.06
CA THR A 19 -9.84 -19.64 -14.22
C THR A 19 -9.50 -19.72 -12.72
N VAL A 20 -8.53 -20.53 -12.32
CA VAL A 20 -7.94 -20.43 -10.97
C VAL A 20 -6.64 -19.65 -11.03
N ASP A 21 -5.86 -19.76 -12.11
CA ASP A 21 -4.62 -18.99 -12.29
C ASP A 21 -4.86 -17.48 -12.28
N TRP A 22 -5.86 -16.96 -13.02
CA TRP A 22 -6.17 -15.52 -13.03
C TRP A 22 -6.57 -14.94 -11.65
N VAL A 23 -7.21 -15.74 -10.78
CA VAL A 23 -7.58 -15.30 -9.43
C VAL A 23 -6.37 -15.38 -8.51
N VAL A 24 -5.56 -16.43 -8.62
CA VAL A 24 -4.37 -16.58 -7.78
C VAL A 24 -3.34 -15.49 -8.07
N LEU A 25 -3.15 -15.11 -9.34
CA LEU A 25 -2.26 -14.02 -9.74
C LEU A 25 -2.71 -12.66 -9.18
N THR A 26 -4.01 -12.36 -9.24
CA THR A 26 -4.55 -11.10 -8.69
C THR A 26 -4.55 -11.10 -7.17
N ALA A 27 -4.87 -12.22 -6.53
CA ALA A 27 -4.79 -12.38 -5.08
C ALA A 27 -3.35 -12.20 -4.57
N ALA A 28 -2.36 -12.71 -5.30
CA ALA A 28 -0.95 -12.49 -5.00
C ALA A 28 -0.59 -10.99 -5.10
N LEU A 29 -1.01 -10.29 -6.15
CA LEU A 29 -0.76 -8.86 -6.31
C LEU A 29 -1.42 -8.02 -5.20
N VAL A 30 -2.67 -8.34 -4.84
CA VAL A 30 -3.38 -7.68 -3.73
C VAL A 30 -2.68 -7.95 -2.40
N GLY A 31 -2.24 -9.19 -2.17
CA GLY A 31 -1.45 -9.56 -0.99
C GLY A 31 -0.13 -8.78 -0.88
N LEU A 32 0.60 -8.64 -1.99
CA LEU A 32 1.80 -7.81 -2.07
C LEU A 32 1.48 -6.33 -1.82
N GLY A 33 0.38 -5.82 -2.37
CA GLY A 33 -0.08 -4.44 -2.14
C GLY A 33 -0.32 -4.14 -0.65
N ILE A 34 -0.93 -5.08 0.08
CA ILE A 34 -1.14 -4.96 1.53
C ILE A 34 0.18 -4.84 2.29
N LEU A 35 1.22 -5.59 1.89
CA LEU A 35 2.55 -5.52 2.51
C LEU A 35 3.24 -4.16 2.26
N VAL A 36 3.07 -3.59 1.07
CA VAL A 36 3.71 -2.31 0.67
C VAL A 36 3.14 -1.11 1.45
N ILE A 37 1.87 -1.16 1.87
CA ILE A 37 1.21 -0.05 2.59
C ILE A 37 1.99 0.36 3.85
N GLY A 38 2.61 -0.59 4.57
CA GLY A 38 3.41 -0.28 5.77
C GLY A 38 4.63 0.59 5.47
N ALA A 39 5.36 0.25 4.40
CA ALA A 39 6.55 1.00 3.97
C ALA A 39 6.18 2.41 3.49
N VAL A 40 5.11 2.52 2.70
CA VAL A 40 4.62 3.82 2.18
C VAL A 40 4.17 4.73 3.32
N ARG A 41 3.43 4.21 4.30
CA ARG A 41 2.96 5.00 5.46
C ARG A 41 4.11 5.57 6.28
N THR A 42 5.16 4.79 6.48
CA THR A 42 6.36 5.23 7.21
C THR A 42 7.01 6.39 6.48
N GLY A 43 7.33 6.23 5.19
CA GLY A 43 7.93 7.31 4.40
C GLY A 43 7.06 8.57 4.28
N LEU A 44 5.73 8.42 4.20
CA LEU A 44 4.81 9.57 4.23
C LEU A 44 4.79 10.28 5.59
N THR A 45 4.89 9.53 6.69
CA THR A 45 4.94 10.10 8.04
C THR A 45 6.21 10.91 8.22
N ASP A 46 7.35 10.35 7.83
CA ASP A 46 8.65 11.02 7.89
C ASP A 46 8.64 12.32 7.06
N LEU A 47 8.24 12.22 5.79
CA LEU A 47 8.11 13.39 4.92
C LEU A 47 7.16 14.45 5.48
N SER A 48 6.03 14.04 6.06
CA SER A 48 5.10 14.98 6.69
C SER A 48 5.69 15.64 7.95
N GLY A 49 6.56 14.94 8.68
CA GLY A 49 7.31 15.45 9.81
C GLY A 49 8.34 16.48 9.37
N ASP A 50 9.10 16.19 8.32
CA ASP A 50 10.08 17.12 7.74
C ASP A 50 9.40 18.40 7.26
N ILE A 51 8.29 18.28 6.52
CA ILE A 51 7.52 19.45 6.07
C ILE A 51 7.04 20.30 7.26
N ARG A 52 6.55 19.66 8.33
CA ARG A 52 6.14 20.38 9.55
C ARG A 52 7.33 21.07 10.20
N GLY A 53 8.47 20.41 10.31
CA GLY A 53 9.69 20.98 10.86
C GLY A 53 10.14 22.21 10.08
N GLU A 54 10.15 22.14 8.75
CA GLU A 54 10.45 23.29 7.89
C GLU A 54 9.47 24.44 8.09
N LEU A 55 8.17 24.15 8.19
CA LEU A 55 7.12 25.17 8.44
C LEU A 55 7.19 25.77 9.85
N GLU A 56 7.60 25.02 10.86
CA GLU A 56 7.84 25.52 12.22
C GLU A 56 9.14 26.34 12.31
N SER A 57 10.15 25.99 11.51
CA SER A 57 11.40 26.75 11.35
C SER A 57 11.17 28.09 10.64
N ILE A 58 10.11 28.19 9.82
CA ILE A 58 9.63 29.48 9.33
C ILE A 58 9.00 30.21 10.52
N GLU A 59 9.81 30.95 11.25
CA GLU A 59 9.36 31.89 12.28
C GLU A 59 8.49 32.96 11.59
N PRO A 60 7.19 33.09 11.92
CA PRO A 60 6.34 34.12 11.35
C PRO A 60 6.68 35.45 12.05
N GLY A 61 7.84 36.02 11.71
CA GLY A 61 8.33 37.16 12.49
C GLY A 61 9.77 37.60 12.32
N ASP A 62 10.51 37.25 11.25
CA ASP A 62 11.62 38.13 10.82
C ASP A 62 11.06 39.39 10.13
N THR A 63 10.20 40.09 10.86
CA THR A 63 9.76 41.46 10.58
C THR A 63 10.59 42.44 11.43
N THR A 64 11.72 42.00 12.01
CA THR A 64 12.60 42.85 12.82
C THR A 64 13.55 43.74 12.00
N THR A 65 13.48 43.74 10.67
CA THR A 65 14.22 44.71 9.83
C THR A 65 13.33 45.48 8.85
N VAL A 66 12.09 45.82 9.24
CA VAL A 66 11.39 46.98 8.65
C VAL A 66 11.60 48.16 9.60
N GLY A 67 12.83 48.67 9.67
CA GLY A 67 13.16 49.71 10.64
C GLY A 67 14.61 50.18 10.72
N ASP A 68 15.57 49.58 10.00
CA ASP A 68 16.92 50.10 9.74
C ASP A 68 17.42 49.59 8.38
#